data_AF-A0A8T3BG98-F1
#
_entry.id   AF-A0A8T3BG98-F1
#
_cell.length_a   1.000
_cell.length_b   1.000
_cell.length_c   1.000
_cell.angle_alpha   90.00
_cell.angle_beta   90.00
_cell.angle_gamma   90.00
#
_symmetry.space_group_name_H-M   'P 1'
#
loop_
_entity.id
_entity.type
_entity.pdbx_description
1 polymer ?
#
loop_
_entity_poly.entity_id
_entity_poly.type
_entity_poly.pdbx_seq_one_letter_code
_entity_poly.pdbx_strand_id
1 'polypeptide(L)'
;MASPWKLSGMQRQVLALYRCFLRAARVKNLEDHQRIVSVISAEFHHNANNVDRKNFQYIEYLLRRGKRQLEQLKNSTTLSLSTINLNSSASKTITEDKKLASTYH
;
A
#
# COMPACT_ATOMS: atom_id res chain seq x y z
N MET A 1 34.08 4.83 5.75
CA MET A 1 32.91 3.94 5.94
C MET A 1 31.73 4.79 6.36
N ALA A 2 30.75 5.03 5.48
CA ALA A 2 29.58 5.82 5.86
C ALA A 2 28.80 5.06 6.94
N SER A 3 28.62 5.67 8.11
CA SER A 3 27.73 5.16 9.16
C SER A 3 26.37 4.88 8.53
N PRO A 4 25.84 3.65 8.57
CA PRO A 4 24.50 3.39 8.03
C PRO A 4 23.53 4.29 8.78
N TRP A 5 22.83 5.16 8.05
CA TRP A 5 21.86 6.07 8.64
C TRP A 5 20.87 5.24 9.46
N LYS A 6 20.86 5.47 10.78
CA LYS A 6 19.94 4.77 11.68
C LYS A 6 18.53 5.18 11.30
N LEU A 7 17.76 4.23 10.79
CA LEU A 7 16.35 4.42 10.49
C LEU A 7 15.60 4.88 11.76
N SER A 8 14.58 5.70 11.62
CA SER A 8 13.69 6.02 12.73
C SER A 8 12.86 4.79 13.14
N GLY A 9 12.29 4.82 14.35
CA GLY A 9 11.38 3.76 14.80
C GLY A 9 10.21 3.54 13.83
N MET A 10 9.64 4.63 13.32
CA MET A 10 8.54 4.60 12.37
C MET A 10 8.96 4.04 11.01
N GLN A 11 10.13 4.45 10.49
CA GLN A 11 10.67 3.90 9.24
C GLN A 11 10.88 2.38 9.34
N ARG A 12 11.40 1.89 10.48
CA ARG A 12 11.51 0.45 10.74
C ARG A 12 10.15 -0.25 10.71
N GLN A 13 9.13 0.34 11.33
CA GLN A 13 7.78 -0.23 11.34
C GLN A 13 7.17 -0.31 9.93
N VAL A 14 7.35 0.73 9.10
CA VAL A 14 6.87 0.76 7.71
C VAL A 14 7.55 -0.34 6.89
N LEU A 15 8.88 -0.45 6.97
CA LEU A 15 9.62 -1.48 6.25
C LEU A 15 9.29 -2.90 6.74
N ALA A 16 9.09 -3.08 8.05
CA ALA A 16 8.67 -4.35 8.61
C ALA A 16 7.30 -4.77 8.05
N LEU A 17 6.34 -3.83 8.01
CA LEU A 17 5.00 -4.09 7.46
C LEU A 17 5.07 -4.49 5.98
N TYR A 18 5.80 -3.74 5.16
CA TYR A 18 6.00 -4.08 3.74
C TYR A 18 6.55 -5.50 3.57
N ARG A 19 7.62 -5.84 4.31
CA ARG A 19 8.24 -7.18 4.26
C ARG A 19 7.28 -8.27 4.72
N CYS A 20 6.41 -8.01 5.69
CA CYS A 20 5.40 -8.98 6.12
C CYS A 20 4.35 -9.25 5.03
N PHE A 21 3.91 -8.24 4.28
CA PHE A 21 3.05 -8.45 3.12
C PHE A 21 3.72 -9.33 2.06
N LEU A 22 4.99 -9.04 1.72
CA LEU A 22 5.73 -9.86 0.75
C LEU A 22 5.88 -11.32 1.20
N ARG A 23 6.11 -11.55 2.50
CA ARG A 23 6.16 -12.91 3.05
C ARG A 23 4.80 -13.60 3.01
N ALA A 24 3.73 -12.90 3.35
CA ALA A 24 2.37 -13.43 3.31
C ALA A 24 1.96 -13.78 1.86
N ALA A 25 2.36 -12.97 0.89
CA ALA A 25 2.11 -13.22 -0.52
C ALA A 25 2.80 -14.50 -1.01
N ARG A 26 4.03 -14.80 -0.56
CA ARG A 26 4.81 -15.98 -1.00
C ARG A 26 4.15 -17.32 -0.66
N VAL A 27 3.24 -17.33 0.32
CA VAL A 27 2.52 -18.53 0.74
C VAL A 27 1.31 -18.80 -0.19
N LYS A 28 0.91 -17.85 -1.03
CA LYS A 28 -0.19 -17.99 -1.99
C LYS A 28 0.31 -18.59 -3.31
N ASN A 29 -0.63 -18.98 -4.18
CA ASN A 29 -0.30 -19.44 -5.54
C ASN A 29 0.40 -18.34 -6.36
N LEU A 30 1.01 -18.70 -7.50
CA LEU A 30 1.86 -17.78 -8.26
C LEU A 30 1.11 -16.54 -8.77
N GLU A 31 -0.12 -16.70 -9.24
CA GLU A 31 -0.94 -15.59 -9.77
C GLU A 31 -1.31 -14.60 -8.66
N ASP A 32 -1.83 -15.11 -7.54
CA ASP A 32 -2.20 -14.28 -6.39
C ASP A 32 -0.97 -13.62 -5.79
N HIS A 33 0.16 -14.32 -5.69
CA HIS A 33 1.43 -13.75 -5.25
C HIS A 33 1.82 -12.54 -6.09
N GLN A 34 1.83 -12.66 -7.42
CA GLN A 34 2.18 -11.57 -8.32
C GLN A 34 1.21 -10.39 -8.18
N ARG A 35 -0.10 -10.66 -8.14
CA ARG A 35 -1.13 -9.64 -7.99
C ARG A 35 -0.99 -8.90 -6.66
N ILE A 36 -0.83 -9.62 -5.55
CA ILE A 36 -0.65 -9.03 -4.21
C ILE A 36 0.62 -8.18 -4.18
N VAL A 37 1.76 -8.69 -4.65
CA VAL A 37 3.04 -7.95 -4.66
C VAL A 37 2.92 -6.67 -5.48
N SER A 38 2.26 -6.72 -6.63
CA SER A 38 2.03 -5.56 -7.49
C SER A 38 1.21 -4.49 -6.77
N VAL A 39 0.06 -4.85 -6.20
CA VAL A 39 -0.83 -3.90 -5.51
C VAL A 39 -0.14 -3.30 -4.28
N ILE A 40 0.48 -4.12 -3.43
CA ILE A 40 1.16 -3.65 -2.23
C ILE A 40 2.34 -2.75 -2.58
N SER A 41 3.15 -3.11 -3.59
CA SER A 41 4.28 -2.26 -3.99
C SER A 41 3.80 -0.92 -4.53
N ALA A 42 2.76 -0.90 -5.36
CA ALA A 42 2.17 0.33 -5.87
C ALA A 42 1.64 1.23 -4.73
N GLU A 43 0.94 0.67 -3.74
CA GLU A 43 0.42 1.45 -2.59
C GLU A 43 1.55 2.02 -1.72
N PHE A 44 2.57 1.22 -1.40
CA PHE A 44 3.71 1.71 -0.60
C PHE A 44 4.51 2.79 -1.34
N HIS A 45 4.74 2.64 -2.65
CA HIS A 45 5.39 3.66 -3.46
C HIS A 45 4.55 4.94 -3.56
N HIS A 46 3.24 4.82 -3.80
CA HIS A 46 2.33 5.96 -3.82
C HIS A 46 2.37 6.72 -2.50
N ASN A 47 2.25 6.02 -1.37
CA ASN A 47 2.29 6.65 -0.05
C ASN A 47 3.66 7.28 0.25
N ALA A 48 4.76 6.64 -0.15
CA ALA A 48 6.11 7.20 0.04
C ALA A 48 6.33 8.52 -0.72
N ASN A 49 5.64 8.72 -1.85
CA ASN A 49 5.74 9.93 -2.67
C ASN A 49 4.76 11.03 -2.25
N ASN A 50 3.57 10.66 -1.76
CA ASN A 50 2.47 11.61 -1.54
C ASN A 50 2.22 11.94 -0.06
N VAL A 51 2.77 11.16 0.88
CA VAL A 51 2.62 11.43 2.31
C VAL A 51 3.82 12.22 2.83
N ASP A 52 3.54 13.37 3.44
CA ASP A 52 4.57 14.13 4.13
C ASP A 52 5.20 13.28 5.25
N ARG A 53 6.54 13.21 5.24
CA ARG A 53 7.37 12.49 6.21
C ARG A 53 7.15 12.99 7.65
N LYS A 54 6.66 14.22 7.83
CA LYS A 54 6.33 14.80 9.14
C LYS A 54 4.90 14.52 9.60
N ASN A 55 4.04 13.97 8.74
CA ASN A 55 2.67 13.63 9.10
C ASN A 55 2.61 12.28 9.84
N PHE A 56 3.17 12.26 11.05
CA PHE A 56 3.29 11.04 11.86
C PHE A 56 1.93 10.42 12.14
N GLN A 57 0.90 11.22 12.41
CA GLN A 57 -0.46 10.73 12.70
C GLN A 57 -1.06 9.98 11.51
N TYR A 58 -0.88 10.47 10.28
CA TYR A 58 -1.35 9.79 9.09
C TYR A 58 -0.52 8.53 8.78
N ILE A 59 0.79 8.58 8.94
CA ILE A 59 1.66 7.40 8.76
C ILE A 59 1.27 6.30 9.76
N GLU A 60 0.99 6.65 11.01
CA GLU A 60 0.50 5.69 12.00
C GLU A 60 -0.87 5.12 11.63
N TYR A 61 -1.78 5.96 11.11
CA TYR A 61 -3.07 5.48 10.62
C TYR A 61 -2.86 4.44 9.51
N LEU A 62 -1.99 4.72 8.52
CA LEU A 62 -1.66 3.78 7.45
C LEU A 62 -1.02 2.49 7.98
N LEU A 63 -0.12 2.59 8.97
CA LEU A 63 0.47 1.43 9.63
C LEU A 63 -0.60 0.56 10.32
N ARG A 64 -1.54 1.17 11.05
CA ARG A 64 -2.64 0.45 11.71
C ARG A 64 -3.56 -0.20 10.68
N ARG A 65 -3.93 0.51 9.61
CA ARG A 65 -4.76 0.00 8.50
C ARG A 65 -4.07 -1.18 7.81
N GLY A 66 -2.81 -1.03 7.43
CA GLY A 66 -2.04 -2.07 6.75
C GLY A 66 -1.82 -3.31 7.61
N LYS A 67 -1.64 -3.17 8.93
CA LYS A 67 -1.60 -4.33 9.85
C LYS A 67 -2.91 -5.12 9.82
N ARG A 68 -4.07 -4.46 9.81
CA ARG A 68 -5.37 -5.16 9.69
C ARG A 68 -5.50 -5.90 8.36
N GLN A 69 -5.11 -5.26 7.26
CA GLN A 69 -5.10 -5.87 5.93
C GLN A 69 -4.15 -7.08 5.85
N LEU A 70 -2.98 -6.99 6.49
CA LEU A 70 -2.03 -8.10 6.57
C LEU A 70 -2.62 -9.30 7.33
N GLU A 71 -3.27 -9.07 8.48
CA GLU A 71 -3.91 -10.16 9.22
C GLU A 71 -5.06 -10.79 8.43
N GLN A 72 -5.85 -9.99 7.72
CA GLN A 72 -6.86 -10.50 6.79
C GLN A 72 -6.24 -11.37 5.68
N LEU A 73 -5.14 -10.93 5.07
CA LEU A 73 -4.44 -11.68 4.03
C LEU A 73 -3.88 -13.02 4.55
N LYS A 74 -3.37 -13.03 5.80
CA LYS A 74 -2.84 -14.25 6.44
C LYS A 74 -3.94 -15.24 6.79
N ASN A 75 -5.07 -14.76 7.31
CA ASN A 75 -6.19 -15.61 7.73
C ASN A 75 -7.05 -16.09 6.54
N SER A 76 -7.01 -15.37 5.42
CA SER A 76 -7.70 -15.76 4.19
C SER A 76 -6.91 -16.82 3.42
N THR A 77 -6.93 -18.05 3.92
CA THR A 77 -6.43 -19.22 3.17
C THR A 77 -7.37 -19.59 2.01
N THR A 78 -8.60 -19.05 1.97
CA THR A 78 -9.68 -19.48 1.08
C THR A 78 -10.48 -18.38 0.37
N LEU A 79 -10.31 -17.09 0.68
CA LEU A 79 -11.08 -16.04 0.01
C LEU A 79 -10.25 -15.38 -1.11
N SER A 80 -10.86 -15.35 -2.29
CA SER A 80 -10.39 -14.64 -3.48
C SER A 80 -9.96 -13.21 -3.15
N LEU A 81 -8.89 -12.75 -3.79
CA LEU A 81 -8.32 -11.41 -3.59
C LEU A 81 -9.35 -10.27 -3.78
N SER A 82 -10.48 -10.55 -4.46
CA SER A 82 -11.62 -9.64 -4.61
C SER A 82 -12.23 -9.17 -3.29
N THR A 83 -12.09 -9.93 -2.18
CA THR A 83 -12.63 -9.54 -0.87
C THR A 83 -11.70 -8.62 -0.10
N ILE A 84 -10.40 -8.62 -0.44
CA ILE A 84 -9.46 -7.66 0.14
C ILE A 84 -9.68 -6.35 -0.61
N ASN A 85 -10.56 -5.50 -0.08
CA ASN A 85 -10.68 -4.09 -0.45
C ASN A 85 -9.35 -3.38 -0.09
N LEU A 86 -8.31 -3.66 -0.88
CA LEU A 86 -7.15 -2.81 -1.07
C LEU A 86 -7.67 -1.62 -1.86
N ASN A 87 -8.51 -0.79 -1.21
CA ASN A 87 -8.91 0.50 -1.73
C ASN A 87 -7.62 1.29 -1.86
N SER A 88 -7.03 1.20 -3.05
CA SER A 88 -6.06 2.15 -3.52
C SER A 88 -6.78 3.49 -3.46
N SER A 89 -6.36 4.35 -2.56
CA SER A 89 -6.87 5.72 -2.48
C SER A 89 -6.48 6.54 -3.73
N ALA A 90 -5.83 5.93 -4.74
CA ALA A 90 -5.30 6.58 -5.93
C ALA A 90 -6.26 6.66 -7.13
N SER A 91 -7.51 6.21 -7.04
CA SER A 91 -8.48 6.28 -8.16
C SER A 91 -9.64 7.24 -7.92
N LYS A 92 -9.36 8.49 -7.50
CA LYS A 92 -10.38 9.56 -7.43
C LYS A 92 -10.03 10.90 -8.10
N THR A 93 -8.94 11.05 -8.86
CA THR A 93 -8.57 12.38 -9.41
C THR A 93 -8.23 12.43 -10.89
N ILE A 94 -8.72 11.52 -11.74
CA ILE A 94 -8.50 11.61 -13.19
C ILE A 94 -9.76 11.19 -13.97
N THR A 95 -10.89 11.87 -13.76
CA THR A 95 -12.02 11.75 -14.71
C THR A 95 -12.82 13.05 -14.84
N GLU A 96 -12.82 13.94 -13.85
CA GLU A 96 -13.65 15.16 -13.89
C GLU A 96 -13.08 16.30 -14.78
N ASP A 97 -11.78 16.36 -15.07
CA ASP A 97 -11.21 17.52 -15.78
C ASP A 97 -11.36 17.51 -17.31
N LYS A 98 -11.77 16.39 -17.93
CA LYS A 98 -11.90 16.32 -19.40
C LYS A 98 -13.28 16.74 -19.91
N LYS A 99 -14.27 16.94 -19.04
CA LYS A 99 -15.64 17.31 -19.48
C LYS A 99 -15.84 18.81 -19.66
N LEU A 100 -14.96 19.66 -19.12
CA LEU A 100 -15.07 21.12 -19.22
C LEU A 100 -14.39 21.72 -20.47
N ALA A 101 -13.57 20.94 -21.19
CA ALA A 101 -12.85 21.43 -22.38
C ALA A 101 -13.60 21.22 -23.71
N SER A 102 -14.77 20.58 -23.71
CA SER A 102 -15.50 20.21 -24.94
C SER A 102 -16.79 21.01 -25.17
N THR A 103 -17.04 22.10 -24.43
CA THR A 103 -18.27 22.92 -24.56
C THR A 103 -18.00 24.34 -25.06
N TYR A 104 -16.95 24.52 -25.86
CA TYR A 104 -16.75 25.73 -26.67
C TYR A 104 -16.40 25.33 -28.09
N HIS A 105 -17.43 25.03 -28.87
CA HIS A 105 -17.44 25.12 -30.34
C HIS A 105 -18.82 25.62 -30.77
#